data_AF-A0A535W6F1-F1
#
_entry.id   AF-A0A535W6F1-F1
#
_cell.length_a   1.000
_cell.length_b   1.000
_cell.length_c   1.000
_cell.angle_alpha   90.00
_cell.angle_beta   90.00
_cell.angle_gamma   90.00
#
_symmetry.space_group_name_H-M   'P 1'
#
loop_
_entity.id
_entity.type
_entity.pdbx_description
1 polymer ?
#
loop_
_entity_poly.entity_id
_entity_poly.type
_entity_poly.pdbx_seq_one_letter_code
_entity_poly.pdbx_strand_id
1 'polypeptide(L)'
;MRSILHATTPAGTTHVLADGCKQQGSETRTNMEQLSVLMQTTRSHKNHTTSRNRWMQRFFTEDVSPDNYPIVELQRRAVWISIALILQAFNEIPHNWYIPYLNPFGSLIPLVLIAGSFIAMAMAFRPAIKNQQALQDRPRRWQRVVLVLTLILTIAGVSLFTLSTVMCFLPPVFSNDGTSLDTNAAQLLLEGRNPYTDSNMLDLARHFSIQPNWTTPLQRGQFANKVDYPTMVDFQSVLDTDLKAGRAPEFESKVSYPALSFLTLVPFVFFHDMNVLPFYLLSYLLLMGLAVKIARP
;
A
#
# COMPACT_ATOMS: atom_id res chain seq x y z
N MET A 1 25.15 39.86 -13.48
CA MET A 1 24.30 41.03 -13.15
C MET A 1 23.76 40.85 -11.74
N ARG A 2 24.40 41.52 -10.77
CA ARG A 2 23.92 41.66 -9.39
C ARG A 2 22.81 42.71 -9.37
N SER A 3 21.74 42.49 -8.62
CA SER A 3 21.03 43.61 -8.02
C SER A 3 20.58 43.21 -6.62
N ILE A 4 21.22 43.90 -5.67
CA ILE A 4 21.00 43.93 -4.24
C ILE A 4 20.06 45.11 -4.01
N LEU A 5 19.02 44.96 -3.19
CA LEU A 5 18.31 46.11 -2.62
C LEU A 5 17.88 45.81 -1.19
N HIS A 6 18.56 46.53 -0.29
CA HIS A 6 18.23 46.77 1.11
C HIS A 6 16.99 47.66 1.27
N ALA A 7 16.24 47.48 2.37
CA ALA A 7 15.56 48.56 3.12
C ALA A 7 15.02 47.96 4.44
N THR A 8 15.67 48.15 5.59
CA THR A 8 15.47 49.21 6.61
C THR A 8 14.12 49.17 7.37
N THR A 9 14.22 48.78 8.64
CA THR A 9 13.31 49.07 9.77
C THR A 9 13.20 50.56 10.08
N PRO A 10 12.16 50.98 10.82
CA PRO A 10 12.44 51.56 12.12
C PRO A 10 11.48 51.15 13.25
N ALA A 11 11.97 51.40 14.46
CA ALA A 11 11.41 51.13 15.77
C ALA A 11 10.20 52.02 16.14
N GLY A 12 9.41 51.54 17.10
CA GLY A 12 8.52 52.35 17.94
C GLY A 12 8.09 51.53 19.16
N THR A 13 8.65 51.74 20.36
CA THR A 13 8.30 52.73 21.40
C THR A 13 7.41 52.11 22.50
N THR A 14 8.00 52.18 23.71
CA THR A 14 7.55 51.99 25.10
C THR A 14 6.15 52.48 25.49
N HIS A 15 5.57 51.83 26.52
CA HIS A 15 4.72 52.32 27.65
C HIS A 15 3.85 51.12 28.15
N VAL A 16 3.44 50.89 29.40
CA VAL A 16 3.61 51.51 30.72
C VAL A 16 3.17 50.49 31.78
N LEU A 17 3.75 50.64 32.98
CA LEU A 17 3.40 50.04 34.27
C LEU A 17 1.91 50.18 34.62
N ALA A 18 1.34 49.16 35.26
CA ALA A 18 0.28 49.37 36.25
C ALA A 18 0.31 48.25 37.30
N ASP A 19 0.93 48.58 38.44
CA ASP A 19 0.76 47.90 39.72
C ASP A 19 -0.71 47.93 40.16
N GLY A 20 -1.20 46.80 40.64
CA GLY A 20 -2.55 46.62 41.15
C GLY A 20 -2.55 45.76 42.40
N CYS A 21 -2.04 46.32 43.49
CA CYS A 21 -2.19 45.79 44.85
C CYS A 21 -3.67 45.91 45.28
N LYS A 22 -4.30 44.81 45.72
CA LYS A 22 -5.51 44.85 46.57
C LYS A 22 -5.70 43.58 47.40
N GLN A 23 -5.34 43.74 48.67
CA GLN A 23 -6.10 43.43 49.88
C GLN A 23 -6.78 42.06 50.04
N GLN A 24 -6.16 41.29 50.95
CA GLN A 24 -6.76 40.55 52.06
C GLN A 24 -8.21 40.93 52.47
N GLY A 25 -9.05 39.90 52.54
CA GLY A 25 -10.17 39.74 53.48
C GLY A 25 -10.30 38.24 53.77
N SER A 26 -9.88 37.74 54.93
CA SER A 26 -10.63 37.68 56.19
C SER A 26 -11.91 36.84 56.11
N GLU A 27 -11.77 35.61 56.62
CA GLU A 27 -12.73 34.82 57.42
C GLU A 27 -14.21 34.78 57.01
N THR A 28 -14.75 33.57 56.79
CA THR A 28 -15.65 32.97 57.80
C THR A 28 -16.08 31.53 57.46
N ARG A 29 -16.10 30.72 58.52
CA ARG A 29 -17.11 29.70 58.87
C ARG A 29 -17.10 28.32 58.20
N THR A 30 -16.43 27.41 58.91
CA THR A 30 -17.05 26.23 59.55
C THR A 30 -18.45 25.83 59.06
N ASN A 31 -18.51 24.78 58.25
CA ASN A 31 -19.60 23.80 58.17
C ASN A 31 -19.15 22.68 57.23
N MET A 32 -18.25 21.81 57.70
CA MET A 32 -17.74 20.71 56.86
C MET A 32 -17.48 19.43 57.65
N GLU A 33 -18.39 19.02 58.53
CA GLU A 33 -18.37 17.68 59.11
C GLU A 33 -19.81 17.19 59.31
N GLN A 34 -20.41 16.56 58.29
CA GLN A 34 -21.45 15.53 58.47
C GLN A 34 -22.02 14.91 57.18
N LEU A 35 -21.61 15.35 55.98
CA LEU A 35 -22.07 14.77 54.71
C LEU A 35 -21.14 13.70 54.10
N SER A 36 -20.06 13.32 54.78
CA SER A 36 -19.03 12.43 54.24
C SER A 36 -19.31 10.93 54.35
N VAL A 37 -20.36 10.50 55.06
CA VAL A 37 -20.54 9.06 55.38
C VAL A 37 -21.56 8.33 54.49
N LEU A 38 -22.44 9.03 53.76
CA LEU A 38 -23.51 8.37 52.99
C LEU A 38 -23.26 8.20 51.47
N MET A 39 -22.10 8.61 50.95
CA MET A 39 -21.83 8.60 49.50
C MET A 39 -20.87 7.49 49.03
N GLN A 40 -20.65 6.45 49.85
CA GLN A 40 -19.60 5.45 49.63
C GLN A 40 -20.13 4.04 49.29
N THR A 41 -21.22 3.91 48.51
CA THR A 41 -21.71 2.59 48.06
C THR A 41 -22.05 2.45 46.58
N THR A 42 -21.84 3.46 45.73
CA THR A 42 -22.10 3.36 44.27
C THR A 42 -20.85 3.42 43.38
N ARG A 43 -19.66 3.10 43.93
CA ARG A 43 -18.39 3.08 43.16
C ARG A 43 -17.95 1.67 42.78
N SER A 44 -18.86 0.86 42.24
CA SER A 44 -18.53 -0.48 41.71
C SER A 44 -19.10 -0.68 40.30
N HIS A 45 -18.68 0.15 39.34
CA HIS A 45 -19.00 -0.11 37.93
C HIS A 45 -18.05 0.54 36.88
N LYS A 46 -16.77 0.76 37.21
CA LYS A 46 -15.80 1.38 36.27
C LYS A 46 -14.49 0.62 36.05
N ASN A 47 -14.43 -0.67 36.39
CA ASN A 47 -13.19 -1.44 36.26
C ASN A 47 -13.00 -2.17 34.91
N HIS A 48 -14.02 -2.24 34.05
CA HIS A 48 -13.87 -2.91 32.74
C HIS A 48 -13.32 -2.00 31.63
N THR A 49 -13.34 -0.67 31.78
CA THR A 49 -12.80 0.25 30.77
C THR A 49 -11.29 0.50 30.90
N THR A 50 -10.67 0.14 32.01
CA THR A 50 -9.24 0.40 32.27
C THR A 50 -8.32 -0.58 31.55
N SER A 51 -8.70 -1.86 31.39
CA SER A 51 -7.84 -2.82 30.67
C SER A 51 -7.78 -2.55 29.16
N ARG A 52 -8.92 -2.19 28.54
CA ARG A 52 -9.02 -1.91 27.10
C ARG A 52 -8.21 -0.68 26.67
N ASN A 53 -8.00 0.29 27.56
CA ASN A 53 -7.20 1.48 27.28
C ASN A 53 -5.69 1.28 27.49
N ARG A 54 -5.25 0.31 28.30
CA ARG A 54 -3.81 0.08 28.56
C ARG A 54 -3.02 -0.35 27.34
N TRP A 55 -3.60 -1.17 26.46
CA TRP A 55 -2.90 -1.61 25.26
C TRP A 55 -2.71 -0.45 24.26
N MET A 56 -3.67 0.48 24.19
CA MET A 56 -3.56 1.68 23.33
C MET A 56 -2.40 2.60 23.75
N GLN A 57 -2.09 2.66 25.04
CA GLN A 57 -0.96 3.43 25.60
C GLN A 57 0.40 2.90 25.14
N ARG A 58 0.48 1.66 24.62
CA ARG A 58 1.72 1.13 24.03
C ARG A 58 1.99 1.65 22.63
N PHE A 59 0.97 2.10 21.91
CA PHE A 59 1.07 2.54 20.51
C PHE A 59 1.05 4.05 20.35
N PHE A 60 0.30 4.75 21.20
CA PHE A 60 0.24 6.21 21.20
C PHE A 60 0.82 6.74 22.49
N THR A 61 1.72 7.73 22.39
CA THR A 61 2.21 8.41 23.58
C THR A 61 1.10 9.33 24.09
N GLU A 62 0.79 9.22 25.38
CA GLU A 62 -0.12 10.17 26.05
C GLU A 62 0.64 11.41 26.54
N ASP A 63 1.96 11.33 26.62
CA ASP A 63 2.80 12.46 27.00
C ASP A 63 3.07 13.37 25.79
N VAL A 64 2.53 14.58 25.87
CA VAL A 64 2.64 15.65 24.86
C VAL A 64 3.71 16.68 25.26
N SER A 65 4.58 16.33 26.21
CA SER A 65 5.71 17.15 26.59
C SER A 65 6.59 17.50 25.38
N PRO A 66 7.26 18.68 25.39
CA PRO A 66 8.12 19.09 24.29
C PRO A 66 9.22 18.08 23.94
N ASP A 67 9.69 17.32 24.92
CA ASP A 67 10.72 16.29 24.74
C ASP A 67 10.23 15.11 23.88
N ASN A 68 8.91 14.89 23.80
CA ASN A 68 8.30 13.82 23.02
C ASN A 68 7.81 14.24 21.63
N TYR A 69 8.01 15.50 21.21
CA TYR A 69 7.68 15.95 19.85
C TYR A 69 8.18 15.01 18.72
N PRO A 70 9.42 14.48 18.71
CA PRO A 70 9.84 13.58 17.65
C PRO A 70 9.03 12.28 17.60
N ILE A 71 8.61 11.75 18.74
CA ILE A 71 7.80 10.53 18.83
C ILE A 71 6.38 10.78 18.33
N VAL A 72 5.75 11.87 18.77
CA VAL A 72 4.41 12.29 18.31
C VAL A 72 4.40 12.51 16.80
N GLU A 73 5.45 13.14 16.27
CA GLU A 73 5.62 13.33 14.85
C GLU A 73 5.72 12.00 14.09
N LEU A 74 6.53 11.07 14.58
CA LEU A 74 6.68 9.74 13.98
C LEU A 74 5.37 8.95 14.01
N GLN A 75 4.62 8.99 15.12
CA GLN A 75 3.29 8.38 15.22
C GLN A 75 2.31 8.98 14.21
N ARG A 76 2.31 10.31 14.04
CA ARG A 76 1.48 11.00 13.04
C ARG A 76 1.79 10.54 11.63
N ARG A 77 3.08 10.43 11.28
CA ARG A 77 3.50 9.94 9.95
C ARG A 77 3.12 8.48 9.75
N ALA A 78 3.34 7.63 10.75
CA ALA A 78 2.96 6.23 10.72
C ALA A 78 1.45 6.05 10.46
N VAL A 79 0.60 6.85 11.11
CA VAL A 79 -0.85 6.83 10.88
C VAL A 79 -1.21 7.19 9.44
N TRP A 80 -0.56 8.18 8.83
CA TRP A 80 -0.80 8.53 7.43
C TRP A 80 -0.31 7.44 6.47
N ILE A 81 0.85 6.85 6.72
CA ILE A 81 1.36 5.70 5.96
C ILE A 81 0.38 4.51 6.07
N SER A 82 -0.12 4.23 7.28
CA SER A 82 -1.15 3.20 7.51
C SER A 82 -2.41 3.46 6.70
N ILE A 83 -2.89 4.70 6.62
CA ILE A 83 -4.05 5.05 5.77
C ILE A 83 -3.75 4.73 4.30
N ALA A 84 -2.58 5.12 3.79
CA ALA A 84 -2.19 4.84 2.41
C ALA A 84 -2.21 3.32 2.12
N LEU A 85 -1.65 2.52 3.03
CA LEU A 85 -1.65 1.05 2.90
C LEU A 85 -3.06 0.45 2.96
N ILE A 86 -3.92 0.94 3.85
CA ILE A 86 -5.32 0.49 3.93
C ILE A 86 -6.08 0.80 2.63
N LEU A 87 -5.90 2.01 2.08
CA LEU A 87 -6.55 2.39 0.83
C LEU A 87 -6.05 1.54 -0.34
N GLN A 88 -4.74 1.26 -0.40
CA GLN A 88 -4.18 0.37 -1.41
C GLN A 88 -4.69 -1.06 -1.26
N ALA A 89 -4.83 -1.57 -0.04
CA ALA A 89 -5.40 -2.89 0.20
C ALA A 89 -6.86 -2.99 -0.25
N PHE A 90 -7.66 -1.94 -0.06
CA PHE A 90 -9.02 -1.89 -0.60
C PHE A 90 -9.05 -1.86 -2.13
N ASN A 91 -8.01 -1.31 -2.78
CA ASN A 91 -7.90 -1.28 -4.23
C ASN A 91 -7.67 -2.67 -4.86
N GLU A 92 -7.18 -3.63 -4.06
CA GLU A 92 -7.00 -5.03 -4.49
C GLU A 92 -8.30 -5.85 -4.45
N ILE A 93 -9.42 -5.26 -4.00
CA ILE A 93 -10.70 -5.97 -4.01
C ILE A 93 -11.13 -6.25 -5.47
N PRO A 94 -11.47 -7.50 -5.80
CA PRO A 94 -11.89 -7.87 -7.15
C PRO A 94 -13.03 -7.01 -7.67
N HIS A 95 -12.84 -6.41 -8.85
CA HIS A 95 -13.77 -5.43 -9.41
C HIS A 95 -15.16 -6.01 -9.71
N ASN A 96 -15.20 -7.29 -10.04
CA ASN A 96 -16.43 -8.05 -10.25
C ASN A 96 -17.37 -8.06 -9.03
N TRP A 97 -16.89 -7.78 -7.82
CA TRP A 97 -17.74 -7.71 -6.62
C TRP A 97 -18.62 -6.46 -6.59
N TYR A 98 -18.19 -5.35 -7.20
CA TYR A 98 -18.89 -4.08 -7.09
C TYR A 98 -19.32 -3.48 -8.44
N ILE A 99 -18.71 -3.87 -9.57
CA ILE A 99 -19.12 -3.44 -10.91
C ILE A 99 -20.62 -3.65 -11.20
N PRO A 100 -21.24 -4.81 -10.87
CA PRO A 100 -22.65 -5.04 -11.17
C PRO A 100 -23.60 -4.03 -10.51
N TYR A 101 -23.18 -3.44 -9.38
CA TYR A 101 -24.00 -2.50 -8.61
C TYR A 101 -23.73 -1.03 -9.01
N LEU A 102 -22.55 -0.73 -9.55
CA LEU A 102 -22.08 0.65 -9.78
C LEU A 102 -22.00 1.04 -11.26
N ASN A 103 -22.14 0.08 -12.18
CA ASN A 103 -22.11 0.30 -13.63
C ASN A 103 -20.87 1.14 -14.05
N PRO A 104 -20.90 2.18 -14.92
CA PRO A 104 -19.67 2.82 -15.39
C PRO A 104 -18.91 3.57 -14.28
N PHE A 105 -19.56 3.85 -13.14
CA PHE A 105 -18.93 4.51 -11.99
C PHE A 105 -18.05 3.58 -11.16
N GLY A 106 -18.10 2.26 -11.39
CA GLY A 106 -17.23 1.30 -10.69
C GLY A 106 -15.74 1.61 -10.87
N SER A 107 -15.35 2.18 -12.01
CA SER A 107 -13.96 2.58 -12.30
C SER A 107 -13.46 3.79 -11.48
N LEU A 108 -14.37 4.60 -10.92
CA LEU A 108 -13.99 5.74 -10.07
C LEU A 108 -13.48 5.31 -8.70
N ILE A 109 -13.87 4.13 -8.21
CA ILE A 109 -13.44 3.64 -6.89
C ILE A 109 -11.91 3.46 -6.85
N PRO A 110 -11.29 2.67 -7.74
CA PRO A 110 -9.83 2.55 -7.78
C PRO A 110 -9.11 3.89 -7.88
N LEU A 111 -9.62 4.79 -8.74
CA LEU A 111 -9.06 6.12 -8.93
C LEU A 111 -9.04 6.92 -7.62
N VAL A 112 -10.15 6.93 -6.89
CA VAL A 112 -10.28 7.64 -5.60
C VAL A 112 -9.40 6.99 -4.53
N LEU A 113 -9.32 5.66 -4.47
CA LEU A 113 -8.47 4.94 -3.51
C LEU A 113 -6.98 5.24 -3.75
N ILE A 114 -6.54 5.18 -5.01
CA ILE A 114 -5.16 5.49 -5.42
C ILE A 114 -4.84 6.96 -5.10
N ALA A 115 -5.72 7.90 -5.51
CA ALA A 115 -5.52 9.32 -5.21
C ALA A 115 -5.48 9.59 -3.70
N GLY A 116 -6.37 8.96 -2.93
CA GLY A 116 -6.38 9.04 -1.48
C GLY A 116 -5.10 8.49 -0.85
N SER A 117 -4.55 7.40 -1.39
CA SER A 117 -3.27 6.81 -0.96
C SER A 117 -2.10 7.77 -1.20
N PHE A 118 -2.03 8.41 -2.38
CA PHE A 118 -1.04 9.43 -2.67
C PHE A 118 -1.16 10.65 -1.76
N ILE A 119 -2.37 11.12 -1.49
CA ILE A 119 -2.61 12.24 -0.57
C ILE A 119 -2.16 11.87 0.84
N ALA A 120 -2.50 10.68 1.33
CA ALA A 120 -2.08 10.20 2.63
C ALA A 120 -0.54 10.10 2.72
N MET A 121 0.11 9.61 1.68
CA MET A 121 1.56 9.56 1.60
C MET A 121 2.19 10.96 1.60
N ALA A 122 1.64 11.91 0.84
CA ALA A 122 2.09 13.30 0.83
C ALA A 122 1.93 13.95 2.22
N MET A 123 0.85 13.64 2.93
CA MET A 123 0.61 14.10 4.31
C MET A 123 1.58 13.48 5.32
N ALA A 124 2.07 12.25 5.09
CA ALA A 124 3.10 11.64 5.91
C ALA A 124 4.45 12.34 5.78
N PHE A 125 4.78 12.89 4.60
CA PHE A 125 6.02 13.64 4.39
C PHE A 125 5.95 15.12 4.76
N ARG A 126 4.74 15.66 4.96
CA ARG A 126 4.56 17.08 5.26
C ARG A 126 5.09 17.42 6.67
N PRO A 127 6.05 18.36 6.81
CA PRO A 127 6.56 18.76 8.11
C PRO A 127 5.44 19.36 8.98
N ALA A 128 5.44 19.05 10.27
CA ALA A 128 4.48 19.64 11.20
C ALA A 128 4.73 21.14 11.40
N ILE A 129 3.65 21.91 11.41
CA ILE A 129 3.70 23.32 11.83
C ILE A 129 3.75 23.31 13.37
N LYS A 130 4.88 23.76 13.94
CA LYS A 130 5.15 23.76 15.39
C LYS A 130 3.99 24.30 16.25
N ASN A 131 3.25 25.29 15.76
CA ASN A 131 2.19 25.95 16.53
C ASN A 131 0.86 25.17 16.60
N GLN A 132 0.62 24.16 15.75
CA GLN A 132 -0.62 23.37 15.79
C GLN A 132 -0.53 22.11 16.67
N GLN A 133 0.67 21.73 17.10
CA GLN A 133 0.89 20.51 17.88
C GLN A 133 0.56 20.68 19.36
N ALA A 134 0.72 21.89 19.92
CA ALA A 134 0.41 22.19 21.31
C ALA A 134 -1.08 22.09 21.68
N LEU A 135 -1.98 21.94 20.68
CA LEU A 135 -3.43 21.80 20.92
C LEU A 135 -3.96 20.37 20.82
N GLN A 136 -3.10 19.38 20.54
CA GLN A 136 -3.52 17.98 20.38
C GLN A 136 -3.17 17.12 21.60
N ASP A 137 -3.89 17.32 22.69
CA ASP A 137 -3.64 16.63 23.97
C ASP A 137 -3.91 15.11 23.96
N ARG A 138 -4.61 14.56 22.95
CA ARG A 138 -5.00 13.13 22.94
C ARG A 138 -5.06 12.52 21.54
N PRO A 139 -4.73 11.22 21.40
CA PRO A 139 -4.93 10.51 20.14
C PRO A 139 -6.41 10.47 19.78
N ARG A 140 -6.73 11.01 18.60
CA ARG A 140 -8.11 11.15 18.13
C ARG A 140 -8.72 9.76 17.91
N ARG A 141 -10.04 9.62 18.12
CA ARG A 141 -10.76 8.34 17.96
C ARG A 141 -10.47 7.65 16.62
N TRP A 142 -10.32 8.42 15.53
CA TRP A 142 -10.02 7.90 14.21
C TRP A 142 -8.62 7.26 14.10
N GLN A 143 -7.60 7.77 14.81
CA GLN A 143 -6.25 7.17 14.80
C GLN A 143 -6.28 5.77 15.40
N ARG A 144 -7.15 5.56 16.41
CA ARG A 144 -7.39 4.25 17.01
C ARG A 144 -8.02 3.28 16.02
N VAL A 145 -8.97 3.76 15.21
CA VAL A 145 -9.59 2.97 14.14
C VAL A 145 -8.54 2.58 13.10
N VAL A 146 -7.70 3.53 12.67
CA VAL A 146 -6.60 3.26 11.73
C VAL A 146 -5.64 2.22 12.28
N LEU A 147 -5.26 2.30 13.56
CA LEU A 147 -4.41 1.28 14.18
C LEU A 147 -5.06 -0.12 14.13
N VAL A 148 -6.34 -0.23 14.51
CA VAL A 148 -7.06 -1.52 14.47
C VAL A 148 -7.14 -2.06 13.05
N LEU A 149 -7.49 -1.23 12.06
CA LEU A 149 -7.52 -1.61 10.65
C LEU A 149 -6.14 -2.05 10.16
N THR A 150 -5.08 -1.34 10.56
CA THR A 150 -3.70 -1.71 10.22
C THR A 150 -3.35 -3.08 10.78
N LEU A 151 -3.73 -3.38 12.03
CA LEU A 151 -3.47 -4.69 12.62
C LEU A 151 -4.23 -5.81 11.91
N ILE A 152 -5.49 -5.58 11.53
CA ILE A 152 -6.24 -6.54 10.71
C ILE A 152 -5.51 -6.76 9.36
N LEU A 153 -5.06 -5.67 8.73
CA LEU A 153 -4.31 -5.74 7.47
C LEU A 153 -2.98 -6.48 7.62
N THR A 154 -2.29 -6.36 8.76
CA THR A 154 -1.05 -7.12 9.00
C THR A 154 -1.29 -8.63 9.03
N ILE A 155 -2.44 -9.11 9.50
CA ILE A 155 -2.77 -10.54 9.47
C ILE A 155 -2.88 -11.02 8.01
N ALA A 156 -3.59 -10.27 7.16
CA ALA A 156 -3.68 -10.58 5.73
C ALA A 156 -2.30 -10.53 5.06
N GLY A 157 -1.47 -9.54 5.39
CA GLY A 157 -0.10 -9.41 4.89
C GLY A 157 0.79 -10.60 5.28
N VAL A 158 0.72 -11.07 6.52
CA VAL A 158 1.46 -12.26 6.99
C VAL A 158 1.01 -13.51 6.24
N SER A 159 -0.29 -13.68 6.01
CA SER A 159 -0.82 -14.81 5.23
C SER A 159 -0.30 -14.79 3.79
N LEU A 160 -0.35 -13.63 3.12
CA LEU A 160 0.18 -13.46 1.75
C LEU A 160 1.68 -13.68 1.68
N PHE A 161 2.43 -13.17 2.65
CA PHE A 161 3.88 -13.39 2.75
C PHE A 161 4.22 -14.88 2.93
N THR A 162 3.47 -15.58 3.78
CA THR A 162 3.63 -17.02 4.00
C THR A 162 3.34 -17.81 2.73
N LEU A 163 2.21 -17.51 2.06
CA LEU A 163 1.86 -18.13 0.79
C LEU A 163 2.94 -17.89 -0.28
N SER A 164 3.42 -16.65 -0.40
CA SER A 164 4.49 -16.28 -1.35
C SER A 164 5.79 -17.04 -1.05
N THR A 165 6.11 -17.22 0.23
CA THR A 165 7.27 -18.00 0.66
C THR A 165 7.13 -19.47 0.27
N VAL A 166 5.95 -20.06 0.41
CA VAL A 166 5.70 -21.43 -0.05
C VAL A 166 5.84 -21.53 -1.58
N MET A 167 5.28 -20.57 -2.33
CA MET A 167 5.37 -20.55 -3.80
C MET A 167 6.80 -20.43 -4.33
N CYS A 168 7.75 -19.92 -3.54
CA CYS A 168 9.17 -19.89 -3.90
C CYS A 168 9.78 -21.29 -4.10
N PHE A 169 9.15 -22.33 -3.55
CA PHE A 169 9.64 -23.72 -3.63
C PHE A 169 8.78 -24.61 -4.53
N LEU A 170 7.74 -24.06 -5.15
CA LEU A 170 6.88 -24.79 -6.07
C LEU A 170 7.33 -24.54 -7.52
N PRO A 171 6.99 -25.45 -8.46
CA PRO A 171 7.20 -25.21 -9.88
C PRO A 171 6.52 -23.89 -10.32
N PRO A 172 7.16 -23.10 -11.19
CA PRO A 172 6.58 -21.85 -11.65
C PRO A 172 5.30 -22.10 -12.45
N VAL A 173 4.29 -21.27 -12.21
CA VAL A 173 3.02 -21.30 -12.94
C VAL A 173 2.96 -20.07 -13.84
N PHE A 174 2.94 -20.30 -15.14
CA PHE A 174 2.80 -19.25 -16.13
C PHE A 174 1.32 -18.93 -16.36
N SER A 175 0.79 -17.92 -15.67
CA SER A 175 -0.63 -17.58 -15.68
C SER A 175 -1.01 -16.40 -16.60
N ASN A 176 -0.05 -15.88 -17.37
CA ASN A 176 -0.28 -14.85 -18.37
C ASN A 176 0.75 -14.98 -19.52
N ASP A 177 0.37 -14.50 -20.68
CA ASP A 177 1.21 -14.47 -21.88
C ASP A 177 2.47 -13.65 -21.70
N GLY A 178 2.43 -12.49 -21.04
CA GLY A 178 3.60 -11.63 -20.86
C GLY A 178 4.79 -12.35 -20.19
N THR A 179 4.55 -13.02 -19.08
CA THR A 179 5.57 -13.80 -18.34
C THR A 179 6.05 -14.98 -19.17
N SER A 180 5.14 -15.62 -19.90
CA SER A 180 5.45 -16.76 -20.76
C SER A 180 6.31 -16.35 -21.96
N LEU A 181 5.94 -15.25 -22.63
CA LEU A 181 6.62 -14.65 -23.77
C LEU A 181 8.03 -14.18 -23.37
N ASP A 182 8.18 -13.52 -22.23
CA ASP A 182 9.48 -13.08 -21.73
C ASP A 182 10.38 -14.27 -21.37
N THR A 183 9.82 -15.34 -20.80
CA THR A 183 10.59 -16.55 -20.47
C THR A 183 11.04 -17.28 -21.75
N ASN A 184 10.15 -17.41 -22.72
CA ASN A 184 10.47 -17.96 -24.04
C ASN A 184 11.50 -17.11 -24.79
N ALA A 185 11.41 -15.78 -24.70
CA ALA A 185 12.37 -14.88 -25.29
C ALA A 185 13.77 -15.04 -24.71
N ALA A 186 13.87 -15.25 -23.39
CA ALA A 186 15.13 -15.57 -22.73
C ALA A 186 15.70 -16.93 -23.18
N GLN A 187 14.84 -17.95 -23.35
CA GLN A 187 15.24 -19.25 -23.92
C GLN A 187 15.78 -19.10 -25.35
N LEU A 188 15.02 -18.44 -26.23
CA LEU A 188 15.42 -18.18 -27.61
C LEU A 188 16.77 -17.45 -27.69
N LEU A 189 16.99 -16.45 -26.83
CA LEU A 189 18.27 -15.75 -26.78
C LEU A 189 19.44 -16.70 -26.45
N LEU A 190 19.26 -17.56 -25.45
CA LEU A 190 20.29 -18.53 -25.05
C LEU A 190 20.55 -19.59 -26.12
N GLU A 191 19.56 -19.89 -26.95
CA GLU A 191 19.69 -20.74 -28.15
C GLU A 191 20.37 -20.03 -29.33
N GLY A 192 20.68 -18.73 -29.22
CA GLY A 192 21.24 -17.92 -30.31
C GLY A 192 20.20 -17.51 -31.37
N ARG A 193 18.91 -17.64 -31.06
CA ARG A 193 17.79 -17.22 -31.91
C ARG A 193 17.39 -15.78 -31.61
N ASN A 194 16.64 -15.15 -32.52
CA ASN A 194 16.19 -13.77 -32.32
C ASN A 194 14.79 -13.77 -31.68
N PRO A 195 14.64 -13.36 -30.41
CA PRO A 195 13.36 -13.44 -29.70
C PRO A 195 12.22 -12.64 -30.34
N TYR A 196 12.55 -11.56 -31.06
CA TYR A 196 11.55 -10.69 -31.69
C TYR A 196 10.97 -11.27 -32.98
N THR A 197 11.76 -12.08 -33.71
CA THR A 197 11.31 -12.72 -34.94
C THR A 197 10.77 -14.12 -34.69
N ASP A 198 11.44 -14.85 -33.80
CA ASP A 198 11.33 -16.30 -33.68
C ASP A 198 10.34 -16.76 -32.61
N SER A 199 9.85 -15.85 -31.76
CA SER A 199 8.77 -16.13 -30.81
C SER A 199 7.44 -16.38 -31.53
N ASN A 200 6.75 -17.45 -31.11
CA ASN A 200 5.50 -17.94 -31.65
C ASN A 200 4.62 -18.55 -30.53
N MET A 201 3.32 -18.26 -30.56
CA MET A 201 2.33 -18.78 -29.62
C MET A 201 2.23 -20.32 -29.65
N LEU A 202 2.40 -20.94 -30.83
CA LEU A 202 2.31 -22.40 -30.92
C LEU A 202 3.45 -23.11 -30.20
N ASP A 203 4.65 -22.54 -30.25
CA ASP A 203 5.79 -23.09 -29.52
C ASP A 203 5.63 -22.85 -28.03
N LEU A 204 5.14 -21.67 -27.63
CA LEU A 204 4.78 -21.37 -26.25
C LEU A 204 3.78 -22.39 -25.69
N ALA A 205 2.67 -22.64 -26.39
CA ALA A 205 1.63 -23.57 -25.94
C ALA A 205 2.11 -25.03 -25.83
N ARG A 206 3.19 -25.39 -26.53
CA ARG A 206 3.80 -26.74 -26.45
C ARG A 206 4.80 -26.84 -25.31
N HIS A 207 5.58 -25.79 -25.06
CA HIS A 207 6.64 -25.80 -24.04
C HIS A 207 6.13 -25.42 -22.66
N PHE A 208 5.15 -24.53 -22.60
CA PHE A 208 4.52 -24.06 -21.39
C PHE A 208 3.06 -24.51 -21.42
N SER A 209 2.58 -25.17 -20.37
CA SER A 209 1.19 -25.58 -20.22
C SER A 209 0.27 -24.37 -19.95
N ILE A 210 0.26 -23.41 -20.87
CA ILE A 210 -0.49 -22.15 -20.79
C ILE A 210 -1.93 -22.45 -21.19
N GLN A 211 -2.88 -21.96 -20.39
CA GLN A 211 -4.28 -22.01 -20.80
C GLN A 211 -4.57 -21.00 -21.91
N PRO A 212 -5.38 -21.33 -22.92
CA PRO A 212 -5.69 -20.43 -24.02
C PRO A 212 -6.15 -19.02 -23.59
N ASN A 213 -6.96 -18.93 -22.53
CA ASN A 213 -7.48 -17.68 -21.98
C ASN A 213 -6.47 -16.88 -21.15
N TRP A 214 -5.25 -17.38 -20.96
CA TRP A 214 -4.15 -16.62 -20.35
C TRP A 214 -3.36 -15.83 -21.38
N THR A 215 -3.82 -15.82 -22.63
CA THR A 215 -3.19 -15.10 -23.72
C THR A 215 -4.06 -13.98 -24.25
N THR A 216 -3.43 -12.96 -24.81
CA THR A 216 -4.11 -11.80 -25.35
C THR A 216 -4.70 -12.15 -26.71
N PRO A 217 -6.04 -12.13 -26.87
CA PRO A 217 -6.66 -12.32 -28.17
C PRO A 217 -6.39 -11.10 -29.06
N LEU A 218 -5.95 -11.35 -30.28
CA LEU A 218 -5.86 -10.37 -31.34
C LEU A 218 -7.15 -10.40 -32.16
N GLN A 219 -7.64 -9.23 -32.56
CA GLN A 219 -8.81 -9.10 -33.45
C GLN A 219 -8.47 -9.48 -34.91
N ARG A 220 -8.02 -10.71 -35.10
CA ARG A 220 -7.61 -11.31 -36.38
C ARG A 220 -8.24 -12.68 -36.51
N GLY A 221 -8.22 -13.23 -37.74
CA GLY A 221 -8.71 -14.58 -38.01
C GLY A 221 -10.12 -14.83 -37.47
N GLN A 222 -10.28 -15.87 -36.66
CA GLN A 222 -11.57 -16.24 -36.06
C GLN A 222 -12.07 -15.27 -34.97
N PHE A 223 -11.20 -14.42 -34.44
CA PHE A 223 -11.56 -13.33 -33.52
C PHE A 223 -11.82 -12.00 -34.22
N ALA A 224 -11.68 -11.93 -35.55
CA ALA A 224 -11.99 -10.72 -36.29
C ALA A 224 -13.45 -10.29 -36.09
N ASN A 225 -13.67 -9.00 -35.90
CA ASN A 225 -14.99 -8.37 -35.72
C ASN A 225 -15.81 -8.84 -34.51
N LYS A 226 -15.23 -9.58 -33.55
CA LYS A 226 -15.90 -9.85 -32.28
C LYS A 226 -15.89 -8.58 -31.40
N VAL A 227 -17.08 -8.16 -30.97
CA VAL A 227 -17.26 -7.03 -30.04
C VAL A 227 -17.04 -7.48 -28.60
N ASP A 228 -17.51 -8.68 -28.29
CA ASP A 228 -17.37 -9.27 -26.96
C ASP A 228 -16.03 -10.01 -26.82
N TYR A 229 -15.53 -10.05 -25.59
CA TYR A 229 -14.32 -10.79 -25.27
C TYR A 229 -14.57 -12.31 -25.47
N PRO A 230 -13.63 -13.06 -26.08
CA PRO A 230 -13.82 -14.48 -26.36
C PRO A 230 -14.07 -15.29 -25.08
N THR A 231 -14.95 -16.29 -25.18
CA THR A 231 -15.18 -17.25 -24.08
C THR A 231 -14.05 -18.27 -24.02
N MET A 232 -13.93 -19.01 -22.91
CA MET A 232 -12.94 -20.09 -22.79
C MET A 232 -13.10 -21.15 -23.89
N VAL A 233 -14.34 -21.45 -24.29
CA VAL A 233 -14.64 -22.40 -25.37
C VAL A 233 -14.16 -21.86 -26.72
N ASP A 234 -14.38 -20.57 -26.99
CA ASP A 234 -13.86 -19.91 -28.19
C ASP A 234 -12.33 -20.02 -28.24
N PHE A 235 -11.65 -19.69 -27.15
CA PHE A 235 -10.20 -19.76 -27.07
C PHE A 235 -9.65 -21.16 -27.33
N GLN A 236 -10.23 -22.19 -26.69
CA GLN A 236 -9.77 -23.57 -26.90
C GLN A 236 -10.01 -24.03 -28.34
N SER A 237 -11.19 -23.75 -28.91
CA SER A 237 -11.53 -24.14 -30.27
C SER A 237 -10.59 -23.50 -31.30
N VAL A 238 -10.25 -22.22 -31.12
CA VAL A 238 -9.32 -21.51 -32.00
C VAL A 238 -7.90 -22.06 -31.83
N LEU A 239 -7.41 -22.23 -30.60
CA LEU A 239 -6.06 -22.76 -30.37
C LEU A 239 -5.89 -24.18 -30.95
N ASP A 240 -6.90 -25.04 -30.80
CA ASP A 240 -6.87 -26.39 -31.38
C ASP A 240 -6.82 -26.37 -32.92
N THR A 241 -7.51 -25.40 -33.52
CA THR A 241 -7.49 -25.18 -34.97
C THR A 241 -6.12 -24.69 -35.42
N ASP A 242 -5.54 -23.74 -34.69
CA ASP A 242 -4.26 -23.11 -34.98
C ASP A 242 -3.08 -24.07 -34.81
N LEU A 243 -3.12 -24.92 -33.77
CA LEU A 243 -2.15 -25.99 -33.55
C LEU A 243 -2.12 -26.98 -34.72
N LYS A 244 -3.28 -27.28 -35.32
CA LYS A 244 -3.38 -28.13 -36.51
C LYS A 244 -2.95 -27.40 -37.78
N ALA A 245 -3.29 -26.12 -37.91
CA ALA A 245 -2.97 -25.30 -39.08
C ALA A 245 -1.50 -24.85 -39.11
N GLY A 246 -0.78 -24.92 -37.98
CA GLY A 246 0.61 -24.51 -37.86
C GLY A 246 0.81 -22.99 -37.81
N ARG A 247 -0.26 -22.21 -37.62
CA ARG A 247 -0.23 -20.75 -37.47
C ARG A 247 -1.28 -20.30 -36.47
N ALA A 248 -0.97 -19.27 -35.68
CA ALA A 248 -1.85 -18.73 -34.64
C ALA A 248 -1.98 -17.19 -34.73
N PRO A 249 -2.55 -16.64 -35.81
CA PRO A 249 -2.67 -15.18 -35.97
C PRO A 249 -3.64 -14.52 -34.98
N GLU A 250 -4.49 -15.30 -34.31
CA GLU A 250 -5.48 -14.89 -33.31
C GLU A 250 -4.87 -14.56 -31.94
N PHE A 251 -3.61 -14.91 -31.70
CA PHE A 251 -2.97 -14.79 -30.40
C PHE A 251 -1.73 -13.91 -30.43
N GLU A 252 -1.53 -13.09 -29.40
CA GLU A 252 -0.29 -12.34 -29.24
C GLU A 252 0.88 -13.30 -29.07
N SER A 253 1.88 -13.15 -29.93
CA SER A 253 3.05 -14.04 -30.02
C SER A 253 4.37 -13.28 -30.01
N LYS A 254 4.30 -11.94 -29.99
CA LYS A 254 5.47 -11.07 -30.09
C LYS A 254 5.86 -10.56 -28.72
N VAL A 255 7.18 -10.43 -28.54
CA VAL A 255 7.79 -9.88 -27.34
C VAL A 255 7.62 -8.37 -27.41
N SER A 256 6.60 -7.86 -26.72
CA SER A 256 6.09 -6.53 -26.99
C SER A 256 6.47 -5.48 -25.93
N TYR A 257 6.62 -5.80 -24.63
CA TYR A 257 6.81 -4.76 -23.60
C TYR A 257 7.43 -5.21 -22.26
N PRO A 258 8.32 -4.39 -21.64
CA PRO A 258 9.26 -3.45 -22.26
C PRO A 258 10.27 -4.19 -23.16
N ALA A 259 10.79 -3.53 -24.21
CA ALA A 259 11.87 -4.13 -24.99
C ALA A 259 13.04 -4.53 -24.09
N LEU A 260 13.56 -5.75 -24.28
CA LEU A 260 14.65 -6.35 -23.51
C LEU A 260 14.32 -6.73 -22.05
N SER A 261 13.05 -6.66 -21.60
CA SER A 261 12.66 -7.11 -20.25
C SER A 261 13.07 -8.56 -19.97
N PHE A 262 12.96 -9.43 -20.97
CA PHE A 262 13.37 -10.83 -20.92
C PHE A 262 14.85 -11.04 -20.54
N LEU A 263 15.73 -10.03 -20.70
CA LEU A 263 17.12 -10.13 -20.26
C LEU A 263 17.24 -10.37 -18.76
N THR A 264 16.29 -9.86 -17.97
CA THR A 264 16.25 -10.10 -16.52
C THR A 264 15.99 -11.56 -16.17
N LEU A 265 15.38 -12.33 -17.09
CA LEU A 265 15.08 -13.75 -16.93
C LEU A 265 16.20 -14.67 -17.44
N VAL A 266 17.16 -14.15 -18.21
CA VAL A 266 18.25 -14.95 -18.79
C VAL A 266 19.03 -15.75 -17.74
N PRO A 267 19.42 -15.20 -16.57
CA PRO A 267 20.10 -15.99 -15.55
C PRO A 267 19.26 -17.17 -15.05
N PHE A 268 17.96 -16.95 -14.84
CA PHE A 268 16.99 -17.95 -14.36
C PHE A 268 16.85 -19.10 -15.36
N VAL A 269 16.63 -18.76 -16.63
CA VAL A 269 16.56 -19.74 -17.73
C VAL A 269 17.90 -20.49 -17.88
N PHE A 270 19.02 -19.80 -17.80
CA PHE A 270 20.35 -20.40 -17.90
C PHE A 270 20.58 -21.47 -16.80
N PHE A 271 20.14 -21.21 -15.57
CA PHE A 271 20.21 -22.17 -14.47
C PHE A 271 19.05 -23.18 -14.44
N HIS A 272 18.16 -23.18 -15.45
CA HIS A 272 16.97 -24.04 -15.54
C HIS A 272 16.01 -23.86 -14.35
N ASP A 273 16.03 -22.70 -13.69
CA ASP A 273 15.12 -22.32 -12.62
C ASP A 273 14.34 -21.07 -13.04
N MET A 274 13.17 -21.28 -13.62
CA MET A 274 12.30 -20.21 -14.11
C MET A 274 11.46 -19.56 -12.99
N ASN A 275 11.65 -19.96 -11.72
CA ASN A 275 10.92 -19.35 -10.61
C ASN A 275 11.62 -18.07 -10.15
N VAL A 276 11.02 -16.91 -10.46
CA VAL A 276 11.53 -15.59 -10.07
C VAL A 276 11.11 -15.16 -8.66
N LEU A 277 10.17 -15.87 -8.03
CA LEU A 277 9.63 -15.50 -6.71
C LEU A 277 10.70 -15.45 -5.60
N PRO A 278 11.66 -16.38 -5.51
CA PRO A 278 12.74 -16.29 -4.51
C PRO A 278 13.53 -14.98 -4.62
N PHE A 279 13.80 -14.51 -5.85
CA PHE A 279 14.51 -13.26 -6.08
C PHE A 279 13.69 -12.04 -5.64
N TYR A 280 12.38 -12.02 -5.93
CA TYR A 280 11.49 -10.97 -5.44
C TYR A 280 11.34 -10.99 -3.92
N LEU A 281 11.25 -12.16 -3.31
CA LEU A 281 11.23 -12.32 -1.86
C LEU A 281 12.52 -11.78 -1.23
N LEU A 282 13.68 -12.12 -1.79
CA LEU A 282 14.98 -11.59 -1.34
C LEU A 282 15.05 -10.07 -1.47
N SER A 283 14.58 -9.53 -2.60
CA SER A 283 14.51 -8.09 -2.85
C SER A 283 13.61 -7.40 -1.82
N TYR A 284 12.46 -7.98 -1.52
CA TYR A 284 11.55 -7.50 -0.48
C TYR A 284 12.21 -7.52 0.91
N LEU A 285 12.86 -8.63 1.28
CA LEU A 285 13.57 -8.74 2.57
C LEU A 285 14.73 -7.74 2.68
N LEU A 286 15.45 -7.49 1.59
CA LEU A 286 16.49 -6.47 1.53
C LEU A 286 15.92 -5.06 1.75
N LEU A 287 14.83 -4.72 1.06
CA LEU A 287 14.14 -3.44 1.24
C LEU A 287 13.63 -3.27 2.68
N MET A 288 13.06 -4.33 3.27
CA MET A 288 12.65 -4.34 4.67
C MET A 288 13.84 -4.14 5.62
N GLY A 289 14.96 -4.83 5.38
CA GLY A 289 16.18 -4.67 6.17
C GLY A 289 16.75 -3.25 6.08
N LEU A 290 16.73 -2.65 4.89
CA LEU A 290 17.14 -1.27 4.66
C LEU A 290 16.20 -0.28 5.37
N ALA A 291 14.89 -0.49 5.28
CA ALA A 291 13.90 0.34 5.95
C ALA A 291 14.06 0.28 7.48
N VAL A 292 14.26 -0.91 8.06
CA VAL A 292 14.54 -1.07 9.49
C VAL A 292 15.84 -0.38 9.90
N LYS A 293 16.90 -0.50 9.08
CA LYS A 293 18.18 0.17 9.34
C LYS A 293 18.05 1.69 9.33
N ILE A 294 17.30 2.26 8.38
CA ILE A 294 17.10 3.71 8.25
C ILE A 294 16.15 4.24 9.34
N ALA A 295 15.17 3.45 9.75
CA ALA A 295 14.19 3.85 10.76
C ALA A 295 14.71 3.78 12.20
N ARG A 296 15.80 3.02 12.45
CA ARG A 296 16.45 2.98 13.77
C ARG A 296 17.22 4.30 13.98
N PRO A 297 16.93 5.07 15.04
CA PRO A 297 17.67 6.28 15.38
C PRO A 297 19.12 5.99 15.78
#